data_AF-A0A9E3SG48-F1
#
_entry.id   AF-A0A9E3SG48-F1
#
_cell.length_a   1.000
_cell.length_b   1.000
_cell.length_c   1.000
_cell.angle_alpha   90.00
_cell.angle_beta   90.00
_cell.angle_gamma   90.00
#
_symmetry.space_group_name_H-M   'P 1'
#
loop_
_entity.id
_entity.type
_entity.pdbx_description
1 polymer ?
#
loop_
_entity_poly.entity_id
_entity_poly.type
_entity_poly.pdbx_seq_one_letter_code
_entity_poly.pdbx_strand_id
1 'polypeptide(L)'
;MKKLLTFCFLLSFGAAVFGQSLAPESGVYQAEKVVKAAYFEKMKPLRDTEPITPGERKRAWKNDLIGNATVERPPFDLSGPENVDVVDPAVQEEVSRDGDYWPIRSIMGLGNVNGYSPPDTDGVAGPDHYFLIINSSFAIYSKEGVRLYGPADNSTLWDGFPGPWTGTNDGDPIVLYDELADRWFASQFAVNTSNGTFWELVA
;
A
#
# COMPACT_ATOMS: atom_id res chain seq x y z
N MET A 1 -0.62 -18.83 74.36
CA MET A 1 -0.31 -17.93 75.50
C MET A 1 1.10 -17.39 75.34
N LYS A 2 1.25 -16.05 75.43
CA LYS A 2 2.49 -15.26 75.62
C LYS A 2 3.42 -15.14 74.38
N LYS A 3 3.86 -13.96 73.92
CA LYS A 3 3.68 -12.55 74.32
C LYS A 3 3.97 -11.65 73.12
N LEU A 4 3.20 -10.56 73.08
CA LEU A 4 3.34 -9.32 72.33
C LEU A 4 4.66 -8.60 72.66
N LEU A 5 5.37 -8.04 71.68
CA LEU A 5 6.14 -6.79 71.87
C LEU A 5 6.27 -5.98 70.57
N THR A 6 5.72 -4.78 70.68
CA THR A 6 5.60 -3.63 69.78
C THR A 6 6.95 -2.92 69.57
N PHE A 7 7.28 -2.40 68.37
CA PHE A 7 7.39 -0.94 68.11
C PHE A 7 7.80 -0.58 66.67
N CYS A 8 7.18 0.50 66.20
CA CYS A 8 7.20 1.10 64.88
C CYS A 8 8.55 1.66 64.44
N PHE A 9 8.84 1.60 63.14
CA PHE A 9 9.37 2.76 62.41
C PHE A 9 8.70 2.87 61.05
N LEU A 10 7.73 3.79 60.97
CA LEU A 10 7.24 4.38 59.74
C LEU A 10 8.38 5.22 59.15
N LEU A 11 8.87 4.85 57.97
CA LEU A 11 9.56 5.76 57.07
C LEU A 11 8.83 5.71 55.74
N SER A 12 8.01 6.75 55.57
CA SER A 12 7.40 7.22 54.35
C SER A 12 8.34 7.15 53.15
N PHE A 13 7.98 6.35 52.14
CA PHE A 13 8.35 6.61 50.76
C PHE A 13 7.07 6.75 49.95
N GLY A 14 6.50 7.94 49.99
CA GLY A 14 5.52 8.38 49.01
C GLY A 14 6.24 8.61 47.69
N ALA A 15 6.33 7.58 46.86
CA ALA A 15 6.51 7.77 45.43
C ALA A 15 5.11 7.89 44.83
N ALA A 16 4.63 9.13 44.74
CA ALA A 16 3.47 9.43 43.93
C ALA A 16 3.84 9.09 42.47
N VAL A 17 3.33 7.97 41.96
CA VAL A 17 3.39 7.65 40.53
C VAL A 17 2.40 8.57 39.82
N PHE A 18 2.78 9.82 39.62
CA PHE A 18 2.16 10.69 38.63
C PHE A 18 2.86 10.45 37.30
N GLY A 19 2.33 9.47 36.57
CA GLY A 19 2.72 9.14 35.22
C GLY A 19 1.50 8.75 34.38
N GLN A 20 0.39 9.46 34.53
CA GLN A 20 -0.60 9.47 33.47
C GLN A 20 -0.06 10.37 32.38
N SER A 21 0.58 9.74 31.39
CA SER A 21 0.63 10.32 30.04
C SER A 21 -0.81 10.57 29.65
N LEU A 22 -1.23 11.84 29.68
CA LEU A 22 -2.41 12.27 28.94
C LEU A 22 -1.99 12.19 27.46
N ALA A 23 -2.07 10.98 26.89
CA ALA A 23 -2.25 10.88 25.47
C ALA A 23 -3.44 11.80 25.16
N PRO A 24 -3.32 12.76 24.23
CA PRO A 24 -4.48 13.51 23.81
C PRO A 24 -5.55 12.47 23.47
N GLU A 25 -6.74 12.59 24.06
CA GLU A 25 -7.90 11.83 23.58
C GLU A 25 -7.88 12.03 22.07
N SER A 26 -7.61 10.96 21.34
CA SER A 26 -7.68 10.97 19.89
C SER A 26 -9.12 11.35 19.60
N GLY A 27 -9.35 12.63 19.31
CA GLY A 27 -10.67 13.13 19.00
C GLY A 27 -11.19 12.20 17.92
N VAL A 28 -12.29 11.53 18.20
CA VAL A 28 -12.93 10.67 17.19
C VAL A 28 -13.19 11.60 16.02
N TYR A 29 -12.39 11.47 14.96
CA TYR A 29 -12.53 12.27 13.76
C TYR A 29 -13.95 12.03 13.27
N GLN A 30 -14.82 13.01 13.50
CA GLN A 30 -16.17 12.97 12.97
C GLN A 30 -16.03 13.18 11.48
N ALA A 31 -16.45 12.20 10.69
CA ALA A 31 -16.42 12.33 9.24
C ALA A 31 -17.24 13.58 8.85
N GLU A 32 -16.59 14.53 8.18
CA GLU A 32 -17.25 15.74 7.69
C GLU A 32 -18.41 15.40 6.74
N LYS A 33 -18.28 14.27 6.03
CA LYS A 33 -19.29 13.75 5.11
C LYS A 33 -19.22 12.24 5.06
N VAL A 34 -20.37 11.59 5.20
CA VAL A 34 -20.54 10.16 4.93
C VAL A 34 -21.23 10.01 3.59
N VAL A 35 -20.55 9.40 2.63
CA VAL A 35 -21.10 9.09 1.30
C VAL A 35 -21.22 7.58 1.18
N LYS A 36 -22.31 7.11 0.58
CA LYS A 36 -22.48 5.69 0.26
C LYS A 36 -21.90 5.41 -1.12
N ALA A 37 -21.38 4.20 -1.30
CA ALA A 37 -20.95 3.74 -2.61
C ALA A 37 -22.11 3.84 -3.61
N ALA A 38 -21.81 4.28 -4.84
CA ALA A 38 -22.80 4.32 -5.92
C ALA A 38 -23.30 2.91 -6.30
N TYR A 39 -22.45 1.91 -6.11
CA TYR A 39 -22.76 0.50 -6.26
C TYR A 39 -21.89 -0.32 -5.32
N PHE A 40 -22.41 -1.44 -4.84
CA PHE A 40 -21.67 -2.38 -4.00
C PHE A 40 -22.22 -3.79 -4.21
N GLU A 41 -21.32 -4.73 -4.46
CA GLU A 41 -21.64 -6.14 -4.53
C GLU A 41 -20.46 -6.95 -3.98
N LYS A 42 -20.74 -8.18 -3.51
CA LYS A 42 -19.72 -9.13 -3.09
C LYS A 42 -19.33 -10.01 -4.28
N MET A 43 -18.09 -9.88 -4.76
CA MET A 43 -17.56 -10.75 -5.80
C MET A 43 -17.39 -12.20 -5.30
N LYS A 44 -17.33 -13.15 -6.25
CA LYS A 44 -16.85 -14.50 -5.96
C LYS A 44 -15.41 -14.44 -5.40
N PRO A 45 -14.97 -15.42 -4.59
CA PRO A 45 -13.61 -15.42 -4.06
C PRO A 45 -12.59 -15.25 -5.18
N LEU A 46 -11.58 -14.39 -4.97
CA LEU A 46 -10.59 -14.08 -6.01
C LEU A 46 -9.88 -15.34 -6.55
N ARG A 47 -9.68 -16.35 -5.71
CA ARG A 47 -9.13 -17.67 -6.11
C ARG A 47 -9.96 -18.42 -7.16
N ASP A 48 -11.25 -18.11 -7.25
CA ASP A 48 -12.22 -18.69 -8.20
C ASP A 48 -12.52 -17.72 -9.36
N THR A 49 -11.87 -16.56 -9.38
CA THR A 49 -11.94 -15.57 -10.46
C THR A 49 -10.84 -15.83 -11.48
N GLU A 50 -11.22 -15.83 -12.75
CA GLU A 50 -10.24 -15.94 -13.83
C GLU A 50 -9.55 -14.59 -14.01
N PRO A 51 -8.21 -14.52 -14.02
CA PRO A 51 -7.49 -13.28 -14.26
C PRO A 51 -7.83 -12.67 -15.62
N ILE A 52 -8.13 -11.37 -15.66
CA ILE A 52 -8.09 -10.63 -16.92
C ILE A 52 -6.61 -10.40 -17.26
N THR A 53 -6.14 -10.96 -18.38
CA THR A 53 -4.73 -10.87 -18.77
C THR A 53 -4.27 -9.43 -18.98
N PRO A 54 -3.16 -8.99 -18.34
CA PRO A 54 -2.63 -7.65 -18.57
C PRO A 54 -2.07 -7.42 -19.96
N GLY A 55 -2.04 -6.15 -20.35
CA GLY A 55 -1.35 -5.69 -21.53
C GLY A 55 -1.40 -4.17 -21.68
N GLU A 56 -0.74 -3.70 -22.73
CA GLU A 56 -0.83 -2.29 -23.15
C GLU A 56 -2.24 -1.98 -23.66
N ARG A 57 -2.85 -0.92 -23.12
CA ARG A 57 -4.15 -0.42 -23.57
C ARG A 57 -3.99 0.93 -24.26
N LYS A 58 -4.69 1.13 -25.39
CA LYS A 58 -4.72 2.42 -26.10
C LYS A 58 -5.39 3.49 -25.21
N ARG A 59 -4.62 4.51 -24.82
CA ARG A 59 -5.08 5.63 -23.99
C ARG A 59 -5.14 6.93 -24.79
N ALA A 60 -5.73 6.90 -25.98
CA ALA A 60 -5.82 8.07 -26.86
C ALA A 60 -6.52 9.27 -26.21
N TRP A 61 -7.40 9.04 -25.24
CA TRP A 61 -8.04 10.07 -24.41
C TRP A 61 -7.05 10.88 -23.56
N LYS A 62 -5.82 10.38 -23.33
CA LYS A 62 -4.74 11.13 -22.67
C LYS A 62 -3.95 12.04 -23.62
N ASN A 63 -4.12 11.91 -24.94
CA ASN A 63 -3.29 12.65 -25.91
C ASN A 63 -3.52 14.17 -25.89
N ASP A 64 -4.71 14.60 -25.47
CA ASP A 64 -5.07 16.02 -25.37
C ASP A 64 -4.77 16.62 -23.99
N LEU A 65 -4.32 15.79 -23.03
CA LEU A 65 -3.83 16.26 -21.75
C LEU A 65 -2.39 16.75 -21.94
N ILE A 66 -2.05 17.90 -21.36
CA ILE A 66 -0.65 18.31 -21.23
C ILE A 66 0.03 17.23 -20.39
N GLY A 67 0.79 16.36 -21.06
CA GLY A 67 1.54 15.33 -20.38
C GLY A 67 2.51 15.95 -19.39
N ASN A 68 2.78 15.25 -18.29
CA ASN A 68 4.02 15.50 -17.56
C ASN A 68 5.14 15.49 -18.59
N ALA A 69 6.06 16.44 -18.51
CA ALA A 69 7.26 16.39 -19.34
C ALA A 69 7.92 15.04 -19.06
N THR A 70 7.72 14.08 -19.95
CA THR A 70 8.49 12.86 -19.98
C THR A 70 9.88 13.37 -20.31
N VAL A 71 10.71 13.49 -19.27
CA VAL A 71 12.13 13.44 -19.49
C VAL A 71 12.30 12.12 -20.22
N GLU A 72 12.56 12.16 -21.53
CA GLU A 72 13.24 11.05 -22.18
C GLU A 72 14.47 10.87 -21.33
N ARG A 73 14.41 9.95 -20.37
CA ARG A 73 15.55 9.71 -19.53
C ARG A 73 16.49 9.04 -20.52
N PRO A 74 17.60 9.69 -20.94
CA PRO A 74 18.63 8.93 -21.60
C PRO A 74 18.90 7.70 -20.74
N PRO A 75 19.29 6.55 -21.33
CA PRO A 75 19.74 5.42 -20.52
C PRO A 75 20.61 5.98 -19.40
N PHE A 76 20.30 5.63 -18.14
CA PHE A 76 20.96 6.19 -16.96
C PHE A 76 22.42 6.38 -17.30
N ASP A 77 22.85 7.64 -17.41
CA ASP A 77 24.20 7.92 -17.86
C ASP A 77 25.13 7.62 -16.69
N LEU A 78 25.51 6.35 -16.58
CA LEU A 78 26.52 5.88 -15.63
C LEU A 78 27.92 6.41 -15.99
N SER A 79 28.06 7.18 -17.08
CA SER A 79 29.30 7.85 -17.48
C SER A 79 29.37 9.32 -17.07
N GLY A 80 28.30 9.88 -16.48
CA GLY A 80 28.41 11.12 -15.73
C GLY A 80 29.48 10.96 -14.65
N PRO A 81 30.22 12.02 -14.26
CA PRO A 81 31.04 11.92 -13.07
C PRO A 81 30.08 11.51 -11.96
N GLU A 82 30.27 10.31 -11.41
CA GLU A 82 29.86 10.05 -10.04
C GLU A 82 30.27 11.31 -9.28
N ASN A 83 29.40 11.88 -8.46
CA ASN A 83 29.86 12.92 -7.54
C ASN A 83 30.77 12.22 -6.50
N VAL A 84 31.92 11.70 -6.94
CA VAL A 84 32.76 10.72 -6.21
C VAL A 84 33.37 11.35 -4.97
N ASP A 85 33.44 12.69 -4.91
CA ASP A 85 34.14 13.41 -3.85
C ASP A 85 33.22 14.26 -2.97
N VAL A 86 31.89 14.25 -3.19
CA VAL A 86 30.94 14.89 -2.27
C VAL A 86 30.46 13.85 -1.29
N VAL A 87 31.18 13.72 -0.17
CA VAL A 87 30.68 12.95 0.98
C VAL A 87 29.50 13.73 1.56
N ASP A 88 28.29 13.19 1.43
CA ASP A 88 27.13 13.72 2.14
C ASP A 88 27.40 13.57 3.64
N PRO A 89 27.47 14.66 4.43
CA PRO A 89 27.77 14.58 5.86
C PRO A 89 26.67 13.86 6.67
N ALA A 90 25.51 13.59 6.07
CA ALA A 90 24.45 12.75 6.64
C ALA A 90 24.48 11.31 6.13
N VAL A 91 25.46 10.92 5.30
CA VAL A 91 25.58 9.55 4.80
C VAL A 91 25.86 8.62 5.96
N GLN A 92 25.09 7.53 6.03
CA GLN A 92 25.32 6.49 7.00
C GLN A 92 26.54 5.68 6.57
N GLU A 93 27.68 5.89 7.24
CA GLU A 93 28.92 5.13 6.98
C GLU A 93 29.00 3.81 7.74
N GLU A 94 28.20 3.67 8.80
CA GLU A 94 28.13 2.46 9.62
C GLU A 94 26.73 1.86 9.61
N VAL A 95 26.64 0.60 9.17
CA VAL A 95 25.43 -0.22 9.37
C VAL A 95 25.37 -0.57 10.86
N SER A 96 24.34 -0.10 11.57
CA SER A 96 24.01 -0.63 12.90
C SER A 96 23.77 -2.13 12.74
N ARG A 97 24.66 -2.95 13.31
CA ARG A 97 24.51 -4.41 13.34
C ARG A 97 23.49 -4.88 14.37
N ASP A 98 23.00 -3.96 15.20
CA ASP A 98 21.94 -4.19 16.16
C ASP A 98 20.62 -3.68 15.55
N GLY A 99 19.96 -4.56 14.79
CA GLY A 99 18.61 -4.34 14.28
C GLY A 99 18.31 -5.18 13.04
N ASP A 100 17.21 -5.94 13.09
CA ASP A 100 16.60 -6.70 12.00
C ASP A 100 16.06 -5.78 10.88
N TYR A 101 16.89 -4.89 10.33
CA TYR A 101 16.49 -3.92 9.30
C TYR A 101 16.87 -4.34 7.87
N TRP A 102 17.37 -5.57 7.70
CA TRP A 102 17.58 -6.12 6.36
C TRP A 102 16.29 -6.71 5.82
N PRO A 103 15.97 -6.52 4.53
CA PRO A 103 14.89 -7.26 3.89
C PRO A 103 15.09 -8.75 4.14
N ILE A 104 14.17 -9.35 4.88
CA ILE A 104 14.19 -10.80 5.17
C ILE A 104 14.14 -11.58 3.85
N ARG A 105 13.50 -11.00 2.83
CA ARG A 105 13.37 -11.58 1.49
C ARG A 105 13.12 -10.50 0.44
N SER A 106 13.65 -10.73 -0.75
CA SER A 106 13.32 -9.99 -1.96
C SER A 106 12.62 -10.92 -2.95
N ILE A 107 11.50 -10.48 -3.52
CA ILE A 107 10.71 -11.24 -4.50
C ILE A 107 10.76 -10.49 -5.82
N MET A 108 10.99 -11.20 -6.93
CA MET A 108 10.87 -10.61 -8.26
C MET A 108 9.39 -10.27 -8.55
N GLY A 109 9.11 -8.97 -8.68
CA GLY A 109 7.78 -8.46 -8.96
C GLY A 109 7.31 -8.73 -10.41
N LEU A 110 6.20 -8.11 -10.80
CA LEU A 110 5.62 -8.29 -12.14
C LEU A 110 6.41 -7.61 -13.27
N GLY A 111 7.14 -6.53 -12.97
CA GLY A 111 7.72 -5.66 -13.98
C GLY A 111 6.64 -4.83 -14.70
N ASN A 112 7.05 -4.08 -15.73
CA ASN A 112 6.15 -3.21 -16.48
C ASN A 112 5.38 -3.96 -17.57
N VAL A 113 4.37 -4.74 -17.17
CA VAL A 113 3.55 -5.54 -18.09
C VAL A 113 2.51 -4.73 -18.87
N ASN A 114 2.26 -3.48 -18.45
CA ASN A 114 1.29 -2.58 -19.10
C ASN A 114 1.94 -1.48 -19.96
N GLY A 115 3.27 -1.40 -20.00
CA GLY A 115 4.01 -0.36 -20.74
C GLY A 115 3.86 1.06 -20.18
N TYR A 116 3.46 1.22 -18.92
CA TYR A 116 3.21 2.52 -18.31
C TYR A 116 4.46 3.10 -17.63
N SER A 117 4.63 4.42 -17.74
CA SER A 117 5.72 5.17 -17.11
C SER A 117 5.16 6.50 -16.57
N PRO A 118 5.34 6.81 -15.27
CA PRO A 118 5.93 5.95 -14.23
C PRO A 118 5.13 4.64 -14.02
N PRO A 119 5.75 3.60 -13.41
CA PRO A 119 5.10 2.30 -13.19
C PRO A 119 4.16 2.26 -11.99
N ASP A 120 4.12 3.30 -11.14
CA ASP A 120 3.21 3.45 -9.98
C ASP A 120 3.01 2.15 -9.18
N THR A 121 4.12 1.65 -8.65
CA THR A 121 4.18 0.38 -7.91
C THR A 121 3.80 0.59 -6.46
N ASP A 122 2.87 -0.22 -5.97
CA ASP A 122 2.48 -0.32 -4.58
C ASP A 122 2.39 -1.79 -4.15
N GLY A 123 2.44 -2.05 -2.85
CA GLY A 123 2.32 -3.41 -2.34
C GLY A 123 2.35 -3.51 -0.83
N VAL A 124 1.65 -4.51 -0.30
CA VAL A 124 1.54 -4.71 1.14
C VAL A 124 1.60 -6.19 1.51
N ALA A 125 2.21 -6.43 2.67
CA ALA A 125 2.33 -7.74 3.29
C ALA A 125 1.17 -7.97 4.26
N GLY A 126 0.37 -9.01 4.02
CA GLY A 126 -0.58 -9.55 5.01
C GLY A 126 0.06 -10.68 5.82
N PRO A 127 -0.71 -11.55 6.49
CA PRO A 127 -0.18 -12.64 7.29
C PRO A 127 0.59 -13.66 6.44
N ASP A 128 -0.07 -14.18 5.39
CA ASP A 128 0.46 -15.29 4.59
C ASP A 128 0.82 -14.90 3.14
N HIS A 129 0.43 -13.70 2.72
CA HIS A 129 0.53 -13.26 1.32
C HIS A 129 1.18 -11.89 1.20
N TYR A 130 1.72 -11.61 0.02
CA TYR A 130 2.13 -10.29 -0.42
C TYR A 130 1.32 -9.91 -1.65
N PHE A 131 0.61 -8.79 -1.57
CA PHE A 131 -0.19 -8.25 -2.67
C PHE A 131 0.64 -7.15 -3.33
N LEU A 132 1.01 -7.34 -4.58
CA LEU A 132 1.71 -6.36 -5.41
C LEU A 132 0.77 -5.80 -6.47
N ILE A 133 0.73 -4.49 -6.64
CA ILE A 133 -0.03 -3.82 -7.69
C ILE A 133 0.86 -2.77 -8.38
N ILE A 134 0.88 -2.76 -9.71
CA ILE A 134 1.76 -1.93 -10.54
C ILE A 134 0.90 -1.24 -11.59
N ASN A 135 0.62 0.04 -11.38
CA ASN A 135 -0.26 0.87 -12.18
C ASN A 135 -1.61 0.19 -12.49
N SER A 136 -1.71 -0.64 -13.53
CA SER A 136 -2.96 -1.26 -13.97
C SER A 136 -3.00 -2.79 -13.88
N SER A 137 -2.02 -3.42 -13.22
CA SER A 137 -2.01 -4.87 -13.01
C SER A 137 -1.53 -5.26 -11.61
N PHE A 138 -1.93 -6.43 -11.14
CA PHE A 138 -1.54 -6.97 -9.85
C PHE A 138 -1.20 -8.46 -9.88
N ALA A 139 -0.51 -8.90 -8.84
CA ALA A 139 -0.27 -10.30 -8.53
C ALA A 139 -0.18 -10.53 -7.02
N ILE A 140 -0.51 -11.74 -6.60
CA ILE A 140 -0.42 -12.17 -5.22
C ILE A 140 0.67 -13.23 -5.11
N TYR A 141 1.54 -13.07 -4.12
CA TYR A 141 2.66 -13.95 -3.85
C TYR A 141 2.51 -14.56 -2.45
N SER A 142 3.01 -15.78 -2.29
CA SER A 142 3.34 -16.33 -0.96
C SER A 142 4.49 -15.54 -0.32
N LYS A 143 4.65 -15.64 1.00
CA LYS A 143 5.81 -15.06 1.69
C LYS A 143 7.14 -15.64 1.24
N GLU A 144 7.14 -16.83 0.65
CA GLU A 144 8.32 -17.48 0.09
C GLU A 144 8.69 -16.94 -1.30
N GLY A 145 7.81 -16.17 -1.95
CA GLY A 145 8.03 -15.57 -3.26
C GLY A 145 7.43 -16.33 -4.45
N VAL A 146 6.68 -17.41 -4.19
CA VAL A 146 5.91 -18.09 -5.24
C VAL A 146 4.70 -17.24 -5.61
N ARG A 147 4.52 -16.93 -6.90
CA ARG A 147 3.31 -16.24 -7.40
C ARG A 147 2.12 -17.20 -7.34
N LEU A 148 1.10 -16.82 -6.59
CA LEU A 148 -0.11 -17.62 -6.34
C LEU A 148 -1.29 -17.18 -7.20
N TYR A 149 -1.34 -15.90 -7.59
CA TYR A 149 -2.37 -15.35 -8.47
C TYR A 149 -1.78 -14.30 -9.41
N GLY A 150 -2.39 -14.15 -10.59
CA GLY A 150 -1.98 -13.20 -11.62
C GLY A 150 -0.77 -13.65 -12.45
N PRO A 151 -0.25 -12.78 -13.33
CA PRO A 151 -0.60 -11.37 -13.47
C PRO A 151 -2.06 -11.16 -13.91
N ALA A 152 -2.73 -10.16 -13.34
CA ALA A 152 -4.13 -9.83 -13.61
C ALA A 152 -4.29 -8.31 -13.75
N ASP A 153 -5.16 -7.83 -14.62
CA ASP A 153 -5.53 -6.41 -14.65
C ASP A 153 -6.29 -6.06 -13.37
N ASN A 154 -6.13 -4.83 -12.84
CA ASN A 154 -6.84 -4.41 -11.62
C ASN A 154 -8.35 -4.52 -11.78
N SER A 155 -8.86 -4.28 -13.00
CA SER A 155 -10.28 -4.45 -13.35
C SER A 155 -10.85 -5.85 -13.02
N THR A 156 -10.00 -6.86 -12.83
CA THR A 156 -10.42 -8.21 -12.37
C THR A 156 -11.13 -8.16 -11.01
N LEU A 157 -10.78 -7.21 -10.13
CA LEU A 157 -11.41 -7.07 -8.80
C LEU A 157 -12.88 -6.58 -8.88
N TRP A 158 -13.26 -5.95 -9.99
CA TRP A 158 -14.61 -5.43 -10.24
C TRP A 158 -15.25 -6.05 -11.49
N ASP A 159 -14.76 -7.23 -11.91
CA ASP A 159 -15.30 -7.91 -13.07
C ASP A 159 -16.79 -8.23 -12.87
N GLY A 160 -17.59 -7.93 -13.90
CA GLY A 160 -19.05 -8.06 -13.86
C GLY A 160 -19.81 -6.93 -13.15
N PHE A 161 -19.15 -5.95 -12.52
CA PHE A 161 -19.86 -4.84 -11.86
C PHE A 161 -20.46 -3.91 -12.91
N PRO A 162 -21.78 -3.65 -12.90
CA PRO A 162 -22.43 -2.78 -13.87
C PRO A 162 -22.28 -1.30 -13.51
N GLY A 163 -21.99 -0.47 -14.50
CA GLY A 163 -21.98 0.98 -14.35
C GLY A 163 -21.11 1.67 -15.38
N PRO A 164 -20.98 3.01 -15.31
CA PRO A 164 -20.07 3.75 -16.18
C PRO A 164 -18.60 3.33 -16.07
N TRP A 165 -18.22 2.74 -14.93
CA TRP A 165 -16.89 2.23 -14.61
C TRP A 165 -16.63 0.79 -15.07
N THR A 166 -17.60 0.09 -15.67
CA THR A 166 -17.41 -1.31 -16.09
C THR A 166 -16.24 -1.42 -17.07
N GLY A 167 -15.25 -2.24 -16.73
CA GLY A 167 -14.08 -2.52 -17.58
C GLY A 167 -12.96 -1.46 -17.55
N THR A 168 -13.10 -0.39 -16.76
CA THR A 168 -12.05 0.61 -16.59
C THR A 168 -10.85 0.02 -15.85
N ASN A 169 -9.65 0.43 -16.25
CA ASN A 169 -8.39 -0.02 -15.67
C ASN A 169 -7.40 1.15 -15.81
N ASP A 170 -7.71 2.24 -15.11
CA ASP A 170 -7.08 3.55 -15.35
C ASP A 170 -5.86 3.81 -14.45
N GLY A 171 -5.64 2.97 -13.45
CA GLY A 171 -4.38 2.88 -12.70
C GLY A 171 -4.35 3.75 -11.44
N ASP A 172 -3.13 4.19 -11.09
CA ASP A 172 -2.78 4.85 -9.82
C ASP A 172 -3.33 4.09 -8.59
N PRO A 173 -2.94 2.81 -8.45
CA PRO A 173 -3.56 1.92 -7.49
C PRO A 173 -2.97 2.10 -6.09
N ILE A 174 -3.78 1.81 -5.08
CA ILE A 174 -3.33 1.64 -3.70
C ILE A 174 -3.81 0.28 -3.19
N VAL A 175 -2.96 -0.42 -2.44
CA VAL A 175 -3.31 -1.65 -1.73
C VAL A 175 -2.91 -1.58 -0.26
N LEU A 176 -3.84 -1.92 0.62
CA LEU A 176 -3.65 -1.93 2.07
C LEU A 176 -4.10 -3.26 2.67
N TYR A 177 -3.56 -3.57 3.85
CA TYR A 177 -4.05 -4.67 4.68
C TYR A 177 -4.59 -4.10 5.99
N ASP A 178 -5.85 -4.41 6.29
CA ASP A 178 -6.48 -4.08 7.57
C ASP A 178 -6.33 -5.28 8.50
N GLU A 179 -5.34 -5.18 9.40
CA GLU A 179 -4.99 -6.24 10.36
C GLU A 179 -6.11 -6.54 11.35
N LEU A 180 -6.95 -5.54 11.69
CA LEU A 180 -8.03 -5.71 12.66
C LEU A 180 -9.24 -6.42 12.05
N ALA A 181 -9.49 -6.17 10.76
CA ALA A 181 -10.59 -6.79 10.03
C ALA A 181 -10.18 -7.99 9.17
N ASP A 182 -8.89 -8.36 9.18
CA ASP A 182 -8.31 -9.49 8.45
C ASP A 182 -8.67 -9.47 6.95
N ARG A 183 -8.50 -8.30 6.31
CA ARG A 183 -8.89 -8.11 4.91
C ARG A 183 -7.97 -7.17 4.16
N TRP A 184 -7.93 -7.38 2.86
CA TRP A 184 -7.24 -6.50 1.92
C TRP A 184 -8.18 -5.40 1.46
N PHE A 185 -7.60 -4.25 1.17
CA PHE A 185 -8.24 -3.15 0.48
C PHE A 185 -7.44 -2.84 -0.77
N ALA A 186 -8.12 -2.66 -1.89
CA ALA A 186 -7.48 -2.19 -3.11
C ALA A 186 -8.32 -1.10 -3.75
N SER A 187 -7.66 -0.13 -4.37
CA SER A 187 -8.35 0.93 -5.10
C SER A 187 -7.64 1.31 -6.39
N GLN A 188 -8.38 1.92 -7.31
CA GLN A 188 -7.86 2.51 -8.54
C GLN A 188 -8.87 3.49 -9.15
N PHE A 189 -8.38 4.30 -10.09
CA PHE A 189 -9.21 5.24 -10.82
C PHE A 189 -10.10 4.60 -11.89
N ALA A 190 -11.28 5.18 -12.10
CA ALA A 190 -12.11 5.00 -13.27
C ALA A 190 -12.44 6.38 -13.85
N VAL A 191 -11.61 6.84 -14.78
CA VAL A 191 -11.65 8.21 -15.33
C VAL A 191 -12.06 8.27 -16.79
N ASN A 192 -11.87 7.18 -17.55
CA ASN A 192 -12.35 7.08 -18.92
C ASN A 192 -13.67 6.28 -18.96
N THR A 193 -14.72 6.82 -18.33
CA THR A 193 -16.02 6.17 -18.23
C THR A 193 -16.95 6.48 -19.41
N SER A 194 -17.94 5.61 -19.63
CA SER A 194 -18.87 5.72 -20.76
C SER A 194 -19.75 6.98 -20.77
N ASN A 195 -19.88 7.66 -19.63
CA ASN A 195 -20.69 8.88 -19.49
C ASN A 195 -19.86 10.12 -19.08
N GLY A 196 -18.53 10.03 -19.09
CA GLY A 196 -17.64 11.15 -18.76
C GLY A 196 -17.62 11.54 -17.27
N THR A 197 -18.00 10.63 -16.38
CA THR A 197 -17.88 10.84 -14.92
C THR A 197 -16.60 10.20 -14.36
N PHE A 198 -16.15 10.64 -13.18
CA PHE A 198 -14.95 10.12 -12.52
C PHE A 198 -15.33 9.35 -11.26
N TRP A 199 -14.69 8.20 -11.05
CA TRP A 199 -14.95 7.35 -9.89
C TRP A 199 -13.65 6.80 -9.29
N GLU A 200 -13.71 6.54 -7.99
CA GLU A 200 -12.77 5.67 -7.29
C GLU A 200 -13.42 4.30 -7.18
N LEU A 201 -12.75 3.26 -7.67
CA LEU A 201 -13.16 1.88 -7.43
C LEU A 201 -12.45 1.38 -6.19
N VAL A 202 -13.20 0.80 -5.25
CA VAL A 202 -12.68 0.25 -3.99
C VAL A 202 -13.14 -1.20 -3.88
N ALA A 203 -12.21 -2.10 -3.55
CA ALA A 203 -12.42 -3.53 -3.34
C ALA A 203 -11.96 -3.93 -1.93
#